data_AF-A0A9P6L7T1-F1
#
_entry.id   AF-A0A9P6L7T1-F1
#
_cell.length_a   1.000
_cell.length_b   1.000
_cell.length_c   1.000
_cell.angle_alpha   90.00
_cell.angle_beta   90.00
_cell.angle_gamma   90.00
#
_symmetry.space_group_name_H-M   'P 1'
#
loop_
_entity.id
_entity.type
_entity.pdbx_description
1 polymer ?
#
loop_
_entity_poly.entity_id
_entity_poly.type
_entity_poly.pdbx_seq_one_letter_code
_entity_poly.pdbx_strand_id
1 'polypeptide(L)'
;VIRETFSLDPAARSFHYHPCEKTYQSPVNPTLPPERVYDELYTSDTWIREDAKIQTIKLNQSVPERDLPRAIAAMMLWSDETVLNPFGQNKAWPVYLFFGNQPKRERSALTAGGGRHLAYLPELPDRIQDKIKAALGKAASSTHLTHFRREIFHAAWLILLQDPEFLDAYINGIVVECIDGIRRRLFPRFFIYSADYPEKCVTPSVPPLNSQIVGSKSQRFVTSGCTHAPGARF
;
A
#
# COMPACT_ATOMS: atom_id res chain seq x y z
N VAL A 1 -7.23 5.56 -10.90
CA VAL A 1 -6.07 5.78 -9.99
C VAL A 1 -4.76 5.24 -10.54
N ILE A 2 -4.55 3.93 -10.75
CA ILE A 2 -3.23 3.40 -11.17
C ILE A 2 -2.80 3.97 -12.53
N ARG A 3 -3.63 3.85 -13.57
CA ARG A 3 -3.34 4.38 -14.91
C ARG A 3 -2.94 5.85 -14.86
N GLU A 4 -3.80 6.67 -14.25
CA GLU A 4 -3.60 8.11 -14.08
C GLU A 4 -2.30 8.44 -13.34
N THR A 5 -2.02 7.76 -12.22
CA THR A 5 -0.81 8.04 -11.44
C THR A 5 0.45 7.71 -12.25
N PHE A 6 0.51 6.56 -12.88
CA PHE A 6 1.72 6.14 -13.59
C PHE A 6 1.95 6.87 -14.92
N SER A 7 0.91 7.45 -15.52
CA SER A 7 0.99 8.13 -16.82
C SER A 7 1.06 9.66 -16.71
N LEU A 8 0.31 10.26 -15.79
CA LEU A 8 0.10 11.72 -15.76
C LEU A 8 0.71 12.41 -14.54
N ASP A 9 0.94 11.70 -13.43
CA ASP A 9 1.47 12.31 -12.21
C ASP A 9 2.95 12.69 -12.39
N PRO A 10 3.34 13.97 -12.25
CA PRO A 10 4.75 14.37 -12.27
C PRO A 10 5.61 13.61 -11.26
N ALA A 11 5.05 13.20 -10.12
CA ALA A 11 5.75 12.40 -9.12
C ALA A 11 6.14 11.00 -9.64
N ALA A 12 5.47 10.49 -10.67
CA ALA A 12 5.81 9.20 -11.28
C ALA A 12 7.15 9.22 -12.03
N ARG A 13 7.75 10.40 -12.29
CA ARG A 13 9.07 10.50 -12.94
C ARG A 13 10.20 9.92 -12.11
N SER A 14 10.06 9.87 -10.78
CA SER A 14 11.04 9.27 -9.86
C SER A 14 10.72 7.82 -9.52
N PHE A 15 9.70 7.22 -10.15
CA PHE A 15 9.29 5.86 -9.82
C PHE A 15 10.34 4.84 -10.21
N HIS A 16 10.57 3.90 -9.29
CA HIS A 16 11.36 2.71 -9.51
C HIS A 16 10.44 1.58 -9.95
N TYR A 17 10.69 1.03 -11.13
CA TYR A 17 9.86 -0.02 -11.73
C TYR A 17 10.34 -1.43 -11.44
N HIS A 18 11.65 -1.58 -11.21
CA HIS A 18 12.32 -2.85 -10.99
C HIS A 18 13.02 -2.85 -9.64
N PRO A 19 13.11 -4.01 -8.99
CA PRO A 19 13.82 -4.12 -7.73
C PRO A 19 15.33 -3.96 -7.95
N CYS A 20 16.02 -3.59 -6.89
CA CYS A 20 17.47 -3.60 -6.87
C CYS A 20 17.99 -4.10 -5.53
N GLU A 21 19.16 -4.74 -5.57
CA GLU A 21 19.86 -5.08 -4.35
C GLU A 21 20.78 -3.94 -3.91
N LYS A 22 20.59 -3.46 -2.68
CA LYS A 22 21.46 -2.50 -2.03
C LYS A 22 22.25 -3.15 -0.90
N THR A 23 23.55 -2.88 -0.88
CA THR A 23 24.47 -3.29 0.19
C THR A 23 25.22 -2.10 0.72
N TYR A 24 25.68 -2.20 1.97
CA TYR A 24 26.51 -1.22 2.63
C TYR A 24 27.84 -1.87 3.01
N GLN A 25 28.94 -1.29 2.55
CA GLN A 25 30.28 -1.65 2.97
C GLN A 25 30.77 -0.62 3.98
N SER A 26 31.21 -1.07 5.15
CA SER A 26 31.75 -0.16 6.17
C SER A 26 33.03 0.52 5.65
N PRO A 27 33.08 1.86 5.58
CA PRO A 27 34.29 2.57 5.19
C PRO A 27 35.35 2.56 6.31
N VAL A 28 34.93 2.31 7.57
CA VAL A 28 35.81 2.25 8.74
C VAL A 28 36.48 0.88 8.86
N ASN A 29 35.79 -0.18 8.46
CA ASN A 29 36.36 -1.52 8.40
C ASN A 29 35.95 -2.22 7.09
N PRO A 30 36.70 -2.00 5.99
CA PRO A 30 36.41 -2.60 4.68
C PRO A 30 36.53 -4.14 4.64
N THR A 31 37.10 -4.76 5.68
CA THR A 31 37.24 -6.22 5.75
C THR A 31 35.99 -6.94 6.24
N LEU A 32 35.04 -6.20 6.83
CA LEU A 32 33.74 -6.77 7.20
C LEU A 32 32.96 -7.11 5.92
N PRO A 33 32.16 -8.19 5.93
CA PRO A 33 31.30 -8.50 4.79
C PRO A 33 30.31 -7.36 4.54
N PRO A 34 29.95 -7.08 3.27
CA PRO A 34 28.90 -6.13 2.94
C PRO A 34 27.58 -6.51 3.63
N GLU A 35 26.92 -5.53 4.22
CA GLU A 35 25.63 -5.71 4.89
C GLU A 35 24.47 -5.38 3.93
N ARG A 36 23.37 -6.10 4.07
CA ARG A 36 22.16 -5.90 3.26
C ARG A 36 21.37 -4.69 3.75
N VAL A 37 20.97 -3.79 2.83
CA VAL A 37 20.22 -2.56 3.16
C VAL A 37 18.78 -2.64 2.66
N TYR A 38 17.83 -2.36 3.56
CA TYR A 38 16.39 -2.36 3.30
C TYR A 38 15.79 -0.98 3.63
N ASP A 39 16.08 0.01 2.80
CA ASP A 39 15.65 1.40 2.98
C ASP A 39 14.36 1.75 2.22
N GLU A 40 14.10 1.05 1.12
CA GLU A 40 13.01 1.29 0.20
C GLU A 40 12.27 -0.02 -0.10
N LEU A 41 11.04 0.09 -0.59
CA LEU A 41 10.25 -1.11 -0.85
C LEU A 41 10.84 -1.93 -2.01
N TYR A 42 11.38 -1.26 -3.03
CA TYR A 42 12.05 -1.89 -4.17
C TYR A 42 13.44 -2.45 -3.84
N THR A 43 13.99 -2.19 -2.65
CA THR A 43 15.18 -2.88 -2.14
C THR A 43 14.83 -4.09 -1.26
N SER A 44 13.55 -4.33 -0.99
CA SER A 44 13.10 -5.46 -0.18
C SER A 44 13.12 -6.79 -0.93
N ASP A 45 13.41 -7.87 -0.19
CA ASP A 45 13.32 -9.24 -0.72
C ASP A 45 11.90 -9.61 -1.17
N THR A 46 10.89 -8.99 -0.56
CA THR A 46 9.50 -9.18 -0.95
C THR A 46 9.26 -8.63 -2.36
N TRP A 47 9.76 -7.42 -2.68
CA TRP A 47 9.62 -6.87 -4.03
C TRP A 47 10.42 -7.70 -5.03
N ILE A 48 11.66 -8.09 -4.71
CA ILE A 48 12.48 -8.94 -5.57
C ILE A 48 11.73 -10.24 -5.94
N ARG A 49 11.15 -10.91 -4.94
CA ARG A 49 10.39 -12.15 -5.16
C ARG A 49 9.12 -11.92 -5.98
N GLU A 50 8.36 -10.87 -5.69
CA GLU A 50 7.16 -10.55 -6.46
C GLU A 50 7.49 -10.15 -7.90
N ASP A 51 8.59 -9.43 -8.12
CA ASP A 51 9.03 -9.05 -9.47
C ASP A 51 9.37 -10.31 -10.27
N ALA A 52 10.19 -11.20 -9.70
CA ALA A 52 10.51 -12.48 -10.31
C ALA A 52 9.24 -13.28 -10.68
N LYS A 53 8.21 -13.31 -9.81
CA LYS A 53 6.93 -13.95 -10.11
C LYS A 53 6.28 -13.33 -11.35
N ILE A 54 6.15 -11.99 -11.42
CA ILE A 54 5.48 -11.34 -12.56
C ILE A 54 6.26 -11.51 -13.87
N GLN A 55 7.60 -11.60 -13.83
CA GLN A 55 8.39 -11.88 -15.02
C GLN A 55 8.09 -13.28 -15.58
N THR A 56 7.72 -14.24 -14.72
CA THR A 56 7.39 -15.62 -15.14
C THR A 56 5.93 -15.86 -15.53
N ILE A 57 5.03 -14.87 -15.34
CA ILE A 57 3.60 -15.03 -15.67
C ILE A 57 3.43 -15.36 -17.17
N LYS A 58 2.69 -16.43 -17.46
CA LYS A 58 2.30 -16.77 -18.83
C LYS A 58 0.96 -16.14 -19.13
N LEU A 59 0.98 -15.06 -19.92
CA LEU A 59 -0.25 -14.40 -20.39
C LEU A 59 -0.91 -15.25 -21.49
N ASN A 60 -2.24 -15.27 -21.49
CA ASN A 60 -3.01 -15.97 -22.53
C ASN A 60 -2.72 -15.38 -23.92
N GLN A 61 -2.74 -16.22 -24.96
CA GLN A 61 -2.55 -15.84 -26.36
C GLN A 61 -3.59 -14.84 -26.89
N SER A 62 -4.69 -14.60 -26.19
CA SER A 62 -5.66 -13.55 -26.51
C SER A 62 -5.29 -12.17 -25.97
N VAL A 63 -4.39 -12.08 -24.99
CA VAL A 63 -4.01 -10.79 -24.37
C VAL A 63 -3.21 -9.98 -25.38
N PRO A 64 -3.62 -8.74 -25.72
CA PRO A 64 -2.85 -7.88 -26.61
C PRO A 64 -1.56 -7.40 -25.93
N GLU A 65 -0.52 -7.08 -26.71
CA GLU A 65 0.71 -6.45 -26.20
C GLU A 65 1.35 -7.24 -25.03
N ARG A 66 1.66 -8.52 -25.27
CA ARG A 66 2.17 -9.45 -24.24
C ARG A 66 3.64 -9.25 -23.89
N ASP A 67 4.42 -8.77 -24.85
CA ASP A 67 5.87 -8.69 -24.78
C ASP A 67 6.35 -7.32 -24.28
N LEU A 68 5.44 -6.52 -23.71
CA LEU A 68 5.79 -5.26 -23.08
C LEU A 68 6.62 -5.50 -21.81
N PRO A 69 7.53 -4.56 -21.46
CA PRO A 69 8.21 -4.57 -20.17
C PRO A 69 7.20 -4.66 -19.02
N ARG A 70 7.46 -5.56 -18.08
CA ARG A 70 6.59 -5.81 -16.93
C ARG A 70 7.17 -5.14 -15.70
N ALA A 71 6.32 -4.46 -14.95
CA ALA A 71 6.73 -3.81 -13.71
C ALA A 71 5.64 -3.93 -12.66
N ILE A 72 6.04 -3.82 -11.40
CA ILE A 72 5.11 -3.80 -10.28
C ILE A 72 4.55 -2.39 -10.09
N ALA A 73 3.23 -2.28 -9.89
CA ALA A 73 2.62 -1.12 -9.26
C ALA A 73 2.42 -1.46 -7.76
N ALA A 74 3.37 -1.04 -6.92
CA ALA A 74 3.44 -1.48 -5.53
C ALA A 74 2.50 -0.65 -4.67
N MET A 75 1.33 -1.21 -4.37
CA MET A 75 0.29 -0.55 -3.61
C MET A 75 0.55 -0.63 -2.12
N MET A 76 0.48 0.54 -1.48
CA MET A 76 0.59 0.73 -0.04
C MET A 76 -0.65 1.47 0.46
N LEU A 77 -1.46 0.80 1.25
CA LEU A 77 -2.75 1.29 1.70
C LEU A 77 -2.66 1.80 3.15
N TRP A 78 -3.30 2.94 3.41
CA TRP A 78 -3.40 3.56 4.72
C TRP A 78 -4.85 3.91 5.02
N SER A 79 -5.30 3.65 6.25
CA SER A 79 -6.63 4.05 6.72
C SER A 79 -6.52 4.62 8.13
N ASP A 80 -6.86 5.90 8.27
CA ASP A 80 -6.80 6.60 9.56
C ASP A 80 -8.11 7.33 9.84
N GLU A 81 -8.51 7.40 11.11
CA GLU A 81 -9.73 8.10 11.51
C GLU A 81 -9.56 9.59 11.26
N THR A 82 -10.51 10.19 10.54
CA THR A 82 -10.54 11.63 10.34
C THR A 82 -11.85 12.21 10.86
N VAL A 83 -11.74 13.26 11.66
CA VAL A 83 -12.89 14.03 12.12
C VAL A 83 -13.27 15.01 11.00
N LEU A 84 -14.46 14.86 10.44
CA LEU A 84 -14.87 15.64 9.26
C LEU A 84 -15.12 17.12 9.57
N ASN A 85 -15.53 17.46 10.80
CA ASN A 85 -15.85 18.82 11.21
C ASN A 85 -15.29 19.13 12.61
N PRO A 86 -14.66 20.30 12.83
CA PRO A 86 -14.12 20.69 14.15
C PRO A 86 -15.17 20.74 15.27
N PHE A 87 -16.44 20.90 14.91
CA PHE A 87 -17.59 21.01 15.83
C PHE A 87 -18.59 19.85 15.69
N GLY A 88 -18.30 18.84 14.86
CA GLY A 88 -19.18 17.70 14.62
C GLY A 88 -18.63 16.41 15.22
N GLN A 89 -19.52 15.47 15.56
CA GLN A 89 -19.14 14.11 16.00
C GLN A 89 -18.97 13.14 14.82
N ASN A 90 -19.14 13.60 13.57
CA ASN A 90 -19.07 12.77 12.38
C ASN A 90 -17.61 12.41 12.08
N LYS A 91 -17.31 11.13 12.19
CA LYS A 91 -16.03 10.53 11.83
C LYS A 91 -16.11 9.96 10.42
N ALA A 92 -14.96 9.85 9.77
CA ALA A 92 -14.81 9.18 8.50
C ALA A 92 -13.50 8.42 8.46
N TRP A 93 -13.50 7.33 7.71
CA TRP A 93 -12.37 6.42 7.59
C TRP A 93 -11.88 6.41 6.14
N PRO A 94 -11.14 7.45 5.70
CA PRO A 94 -10.56 7.48 4.37
C PRO A 94 -9.52 6.37 4.19
N VAL A 95 -9.51 5.78 3.00
CA VAL A 95 -8.48 4.88 2.51
C VAL A 95 -7.61 5.65 1.54
N TYR A 96 -6.33 5.76 1.85
CA TYR A 96 -5.32 6.36 1.00
C TYR A 96 -4.43 5.29 0.38
N LEU A 97 -4.15 5.42 -0.91
CA LEU A 97 -3.21 4.61 -1.66
C LEU A 97 -1.95 5.41 -1.97
N PHE A 98 -0.82 4.84 -1.62
CA PHE A 98 0.50 5.29 -2.02
C PHE A 98 1.15 4.22 -2.88
N PHE A 99 2.12 4.63 -3.71
CA PHE A 99 2.94 3.70 -4.47
C PHE A 99 4.33 3.58 -3.87
N GLY A 100 4.74 2.36 -3.53
CA GLY A 100 6.09 2.05 -3.08
C GLY A 100 7.15 2.18 -4.18
N ASN A 101 6.72 2.41 -5.43
CA ASN A 101 7.57 2.80 -6.54
C ASN A 101 8.23 4.16 -6.30
N GLN A 102 7.55 5.05 -5.56
CA GLN A 102 8.07 6.37 -5.25
C GLN A 102 9.09 6.29 -4.10
N PRO A 103 10.27 6.92 -4.23
CA PRO A 103 11.24 7.01 -3.15
C PRO A 103 10.61 7.57 -1.87
N LYS A 104 10.94 7.00 -0.72
CA LYS A 104 10.39 7.38 0.58
C LYS A 104 10.52 8.87 0.85
N ARG A 105 11.67 9.46 0.52
CA ARG A 105 11.91 10.89 0.77
C ARG A 105 10.88 11.78 0.06
N GLU A 106 10.55 11.47 -1.19
CA GLU A 106 9.56 12.22 -1.96
C GLU A 106 8.15 11.92 -1.50
N ARG A 107 7.85 10.64 -1.26
CA ARG A 107 6.55 10.19 -0.76
C ARG A 107 6.19 10.79 0.61
N SER A 108 7.20 10.99 1.47
CA SER A 108 7.04 11.61 2.80
C SER A 108 7.07 13.15 2.75
N ALA A 109 7.35 13.77 1.61
CA ALA A 109 7.33 15.22 1.53
C ALA A 109 5.88 15.73 1.59
N LEU A 110 5.60 16.63 2.54
CA LEU A 110 4.26 17.19 2.77
C LEU A 110 3.65 17.86 1.53
N THR A 111 4.48 18.31 0.59
CA THR A 111 4.08 19.00 -0.64
C THR A 111 3.90 18.06 -1.84
N ALA A 112 4.29 16.79 -1.74
CA ALA A 112 4.33 15.90 -2.90
C ALA A 112 2.96 15.32 -3.30
N GLY A 113 1.95 15.38 -2.43
CA GLY A 113 0.60 14.89 -2.73
C GLY A 113 0.56 13.41 -3.15
N GLY A 114 1.54 12.60 -2.73
CA GLY A 114 1.71 11.22 -3.20
C GLY A 114 0.63 10.24 -2.74
N GLY A 115 -0.22 10.66 -1.79
CA GLY A 115 -1.37 9.88 -1.33
C GLY A 115 -2.59 10.10 -2.21
N ARG A 116 -3.14 9.02 -2.75
CA ARG A 116 -4.37 9.01 -3.56
C ARG A 116 -5.54 8.56 -2.71
N HIS A 117 -6.54 9.40 -2.53
CA HIS A 117 -7.77 8.99 -1.87
C HIS A 117 -8.50 7.94 -2.72
N LEU A 118 -8.82 6.79 -2.13
CA LEU A 118 -9.54 5.70 -2.79
C LEU A 118 -11.02 5.68 -2.42
N ALA A 119 -11.34 5.71 -1.13
CA ALA A 119 -12.69 5.51 -0.64
C ALA A 119 -12.83 5.98 0.82
N TYR A 120 -14.06 6.19 1.26
CA TYR A 120 -14.41 6.27 2.68
C TYR A 120 -15.04 4.95 3.12
N LEU A 121 -14.51 4.35 4.18
CA LEU A 121 -15.11 3.16 4.77
C LEU A 121 -16.37 3.54 5.54
N PRO A 122 -17.46 2.77 5.40
CA PRO A 122 -18.71 3.04 6.08
C PRO A 122 -18.59 2.81 7.58
N GLU A 123 -19.23 3.69 8.35
CA GLU A 123 -19.39 3.51 9.80
C GLU A 123 -20.63 2.69 10.12
N LEU A 124 -20.68 2.16 11.35
CA LEU A 124 -21.86 1.48 11.87
C LEU A 124 -22.98 2.53 12.06
N PRO A 125 -24.13 2.43 11.36
CA PRO A 125 -25.22 3.39 11.54
C PRO A 125 -25.76 3.39 12.97
N ASP A 126 -26.04 4.58 13.53
CA ASP A 126 -26.55 4.73 14.92
C ASP A 126 -27.80 3.87 15.20
N ARG A 127 -28.66 3.73 14.18
CA ARG A 127 -29.91 2.96 14.23
C ARG A 127 -29.72 1.45 14.44
N ILE A 128 -28.49 0.93 14.35
CA ILE A 128 -28.23 -0.49 14.55
C ILE A 128 -28.52 -0.93 15.98
N GLN A 129 -28.27 -0.09 16.98
CA GLN A 129 -28.62 -0.43 18.36
C GLN A 129 -30.13 -0.61 18.53
N ASP A 130 -30.92 0.28 17.96
CA ASP A 130 -32.39 0.20 18.02
C ASP A 130 -32.90 -1.06 17.32
N LYS A 131 -32.34 -1.41 16.15
CA LYS A 131 -32.69 -2.63 15.41
C LYS A 131 -32.32 -3.90 16.19
N ILE A 132 -31.15 -3.94 16.82
CA ILE A 132 -30.71 -5.08 17.63
C ILE A 132 -31.61 -5.21 18.86
N LYS A 133 -31.92 -4.11 19.53
CA LYS A 133 -32.81 -4.09 20.70
C LYS A 133 -34.22 -4.55 20.34
N ALA A 134 -34.73 -4.15 19.17
CA ALA A 134 -36.03 -4.61 18.68
C ALA A 134 -36.04 -6.12 18.35
N ALA A 135 -34.95 -6.67 17.81
CA ALA A 135 -34.87 -8.08 17.41
C ALA A 135 -34.58 -9.04 18.59
N LEU A 136 -33.69 -8.63 19.51
CA LEU A 136 -33.16 -9.49 20.57
C LEU A 136 -33.67 -9.11 21.98
N GLY A 137 -34.49 -8.06 22.08
CA GLY A 137 -35.02 -7.54 23.35
C GLY A 137 -33.96 -6.88 24.26
N LYS A 138 -32.70 -6.85 23.84
CA LYS A 138 -31.55 -6.32 24.58
C LYS A 138 -30.68 -5.46 23.66
N ALA A 139 -30.12 -4.38 24.21
CA ALA A 139 -29.15 -3.57 23.49
C ALA A 139 -27.90 -4.41 23.15
N ALA A 140 -27.26 -4.07 22.02
CA ALA A 140 -26.03 -4.71 21.60
C ALA A 140 -24.93 -4.49 22.65
N SER A 141 -24.26 -5.57 23.08
CA SER A 141 -23.03 -5.40 23.88
C SER A 141 -21.91 -4.81 23.03
N SER A 142 -20.87 -4.28 23.68
CA SER A 142 -19.66 -3.79 23.00
C SER A 142 -19.07 -4.84 22.06
N THR A 143 -19.06 -6.11 22.44
CA THR A 143 -18.60 -7.23 21.61
C THR A 143 -19.38 -7.36 20.31
N HIS A 144 -20.72 -7.24 20.36
CA HIS A 144 -21.55 -7.30 19.17
C HIS A 144 -21.27 -6.12 18.23
N LEU A 145 -21.13 -4.91 18.78
CA LEU A 145 -20.82 -3.71 17.99
C LEU A 145 -19.44 -3.81 17.31
N THR A 146 -18.44 -4.34 18.02
CA THR A 146 -17.12 -4.61 17.43
C THR A 146 -17.21 -5.63 16.30
N HIS A 147 -17.97 -6.71 16.49
CA HIS A 147 -18.20 -7.70 15.44
C HIS A 147 -18.83 -7.06 14.19
N PHE A 148 -19.92 -6.29 14.33
CA PHE A 148 -20.57 -5.65 13.18
C PHE A 148 -19.67 -4.64 12.47
N ARG A 149 -18.89 -3.85 13.20
CA ARG A 149 -17.88 -2.94 12.58
C ARG A 149 -16.87 -3.72 11.74
N ARG A 150 -16.40 -4.85 12.24
CA ARG A 150 -15.48 -5.73 11.52
C ARG A 150 -16.11 -6.30 10.25
N GLU A 151 -17.36 -6.78 10.33
CA GLU A 151 -18.07 -7.31 9.15
C GLU A 151 -18.30 -6.23 8.09
N ILE A 152 -18.69 -5.01 8.49
CA ILE A 152 -18.84 -3.87 7.58
C ILE A 152 -17.51 -3.52 6.92
N PHE A 153 -16.43 -3.49 7.70
CA PHE A 153 -15.08 -3.25 7.19
C PHE A 153 -14.66 -4.29 6.15
N HIS A 154 -14.86 -5.58 6.43
CA HIS A 154 -14.56 -6.65 5.48
C HIS A 154 -15.44 -6.56 4.23
N ALA A 155 -16.73 -6.29 4.38
CA ALA A 155 -17.65 -6.13 3.25
C ALA A 155 -17.23 -4.95 2.34
N ALA A 156 -16.83 -3.82 2.93
CA ALA A 156 -16.31 -2.68 2.18
C ALA A 156 -15.04 -3.04 1.38
N TRP A 157 -14.09 -3.74 2.00
CA TRP A 157 -12.90 -4.23 1.29
C TRP A 157 -13.23 -5.23 0.19
N LEU A 158 -14.19 -6.13 0.41
CA LEU A 158 -14.63 -7.06 -0.64
C LEU A 158 -15.17 -6.30 -1.83
N ILE A 159 -15.99 -5.26 -1.62
CA ILE A 159 -16.50 -4.42 -2.71
C ILE A 159 -15.35 -3.74 -3.48
N LEU A 160 -14.37 -3.17 -2.77
CA LEU A 160 -13.23 -2.50 -3.41
C LEU A 160 -12.30 -3.46 -4.17
N LEU A 161 -12.12 -4.68 -3.67
CA LEU A 161 -11.16 -5.66 -4.22
C LEU A 161 -11.80 -6.61 -5.24
N GLN A 162 -13.12 -6.79 -5.23
CA GLN A 162 -13.86 -7.63 -6.18
C GLN A 162 -14.28 -6.88 -7.45
N ASP A 163 -13.79 -5.66 -7.64
CA ASP A 163 -13.96 -4.96 -8.90
C ASP A 163 -13.35 -5.79 -10.06
N PRO A 164 -14.13 -6.16 -11.09
CA PRO A 164 -13.66 -7.04 -12.16
C PRO A 164 -12.47 -6.47 -12.94
N GLU A 165 -12.42 -5.15 -13.15
CA GLU A 165 -11.32 -4.51 -13.85
C GLU A 165 -10.03 -4.58 -13.01
N PHE A 166 -10.14 -4.35 -11.70
CA PHE A 166 -9.02 -4.48 -10.79
C PHE A 166 -8.52 -5.94 -10.68
N LEU A 167 -9.41 -6.92 -10.62
CA LEU A 167 -9.02 -8.34 -10.58
C LEU A 167 -8.31 -8.77 -11.86
N ASP A 168 -8.81 -8.35 -13.03
CA ASP A 168 -8.14 -8.58 -14.31
C ASP A 168 -6.76 -7.90 -14.33
N ALA A 169 -6.68 -6.65 -13.88
CA ALA A 169 -5.41 -5.93 -13.74
C ALA A 169 -4.43 -6.65 -12.81
N TYR A 170 -4.91 -7.24 -11.71
CA TYR A 170 -4.10 -7.97 -10.76
C TYR A 170 -3.51 -9.26 -11.36
N ILE A 171 -4.31 -9.99 -12.15
CA ILE A 171 -3.90 -11.27 -12.75
C ILE A 171 -3.10 -11.06 -14.03
N ASN A 172 -3.62 -10.26 -14.96
CA ASN A 172 -3.11 -10.11 -16.32
C ASN A 172 -2.27 -8.84 -16.51
N GLY A 173 -2.24 -7.95 -15.53
CA GLY A 173 -1.57 -6.65 -15.64
C GLY A 173 -2.33 -5.67 -16.53
N ILE A 174 -2.10 -4.39 -16.31
CA ILE A 174 -2.66 -3.31 -17.13
C ILE A 174 -1.57 -2.64 -17.96
N VAL A 175 -1.86 -2.42 -19.24
CA VAL A 175 -0.96 -1.69 -20.13
C VAL A 175 -1.12 -0.19 -19.88
N VAL A 176 -0.03 0.49 -19.56
CA VAL A 176 0.03 1.92 -19.30
C VAL A 176 1.24 2.51 -20.02
N GLU A 177 1.03 3.61 -20.73
CA GLU A 177 2.13 4.48 -21.16
C GLU A 177 2.56 5.31 -19.95
N CYS A 178 3.72 4.97 -19.39
CA CYS A 178 4.23 5.64 -18.21
C CYS A 178 4.75 7.03 -18.56
N ILE A 179 4.86 7.91 -17.55
CA ILE A 179 5.29 9.31 -17.74
C ILE A 179 6.70 9.46 -18.33
N ASP A 180 7.52 8.41 -18.23
CA ASP A 180 8.86 8.33 -18.84
C ASP A 180 8.82 7.94 -20.33
N GLY A 181 7.64 7.82 -20.93
CA GLY A 181 7.41 7.50 -22.34
C GLY A 181 7.48 6.01 -22.67
N ILE A 182 7.68 5.13 -21.67
CA ILE A 182 7.76 3.69 -21.89
C ILE A 182 6.40 3.06 -21.60
N ARG A 183 5.83 2.37 -22.61
CA ARG A 183 4.65 1.51 -22.41
C ARG A 183 5.03 0.26 -21.64
N ARG A 184 4.41 0.08 -20.47
CA ARG A 184 4.64 -1.06 -19.58
C ARG A 184 3.35 -1.80 -19.28
N ARG A 185 3.48 -3.08 -18.98
CA ARG A 185 2.43 -3.86 -18.33
C ARG A 185 2.65 -3.82 -16.81
N LEU A 186 1.84 -3.05 -16.13
CA LEU A 186 1.90 -2.87 -14.68
C LEU A 186 1.07 -3.94 -13.99
N PHE A 187 1.66 -4.62 -13.00
CA PHE A 187 0.98 -5.57 -12.13
C PHE A 187 0.76 -4.94 -10.75
N PRO A 188 -0.49 -4.59 -10.38
CA PRO A 188 -0.80 -4.11 -9.05
C PRO A 188 -0.48 -5.18 -8.01
N ARG A 189 0.31 -4.85 -6.98
CA ARG A 189 0.63 -5.77 -5.87
C ARG A 189 0.54 -5.04 -4.55
N PHE A 190 -0.18 -5.60 -3.59
CA PHE A 190 -0.26 -5.05 -2.24
C PHE A 190 0.98 -5.46 -1.44
N PHE A 191 1.64 -4.48 -0.84
CA PHE A 191 2.81 -4.72 0.02
C PHE A 191 2.58 -4.31 1.46
N ILE A 192 1.88 -3.20 1.66
CA ILE A 192 1.65 -2.62 2.99
C ILE A 192 0.17 -2.28 3.10
N TYR A 193 -0.41 -2.68 4.22
CA TYR A 193 -1.66 -2.15 4.70
C TYR A 193 -1.46 -1.68 6.15
N SER A 194 -1.66 -0.40 6.40
CA SER A 194 -1.60 0.20 7.73
C SER A 194 -2.95 0.82 8.05
N ALA A 195 -3.57 0.40 9.15
CA ALA A 195 -4.85 0.94 9.56
C ALA A 195 -5.01 0.90 11.08
N ASP A 196 -5.71 1.90 11.61
CA ASP A 196 -6.03 1.99 13.05
C ASP A 196 -7.49 1.61 13.38
N TYR A 197 -8.26 1.06 12.42
CA TYR A 197 -9.70 0.80 12.57
C TYR A 197 -10.11 -0.66 12.85
N PRO A 198 -11.08 -0.89 13.78
CA PRO A 198 -11.19 -0.32 15.12
C PRO A 198 -10.54 -1.25 16.15
N GLU A 199 -9.84 -0.65 17.11
CA GLU A 199 -9.26 -1.22 18.33
C GLU A 199 -9.53 -2.72 18.58
N LYS A 200 -8.50 -3.55 18.40
CA LYS A 200 -8.45 -4.98 18.78
C LYS A 200 -9.18 -5.98 17.89
N CYS A 201 -9.52 -5.65 16.65
CA CYS A 201 -9.61 -6.71 15.65
C CYS A 201 -8.18 -7.11 15.29
N VAL A 202 -7.73 -8.29 15.73
CA VAL A 202 -6.68 -9.01 15.01
C VAL A 202 -7.21 -9.09 13.59
N THR A 203 -6.77 -8.19 12.70
CA THR A 203 -6.88 -8.41 11.28
C THR A 203 -6.27 -9.78 11.08
N PRO A 204 -7.06 -10.83 10.76
CA PRO A 204 -6.44 -12.03 10.26
C PRO A 204 -5.68 -11.50 9.04
N SER A 205 -4.38 -11.72 9.03
CA SER A 205 -3.60 -11.60 7.80
C SER A 205 -4.48 -12.15 6.68
N VAL A 206 -4.74 -11.32 5.66
CA VAL A 206 -5.36 -11.80 4.42
C VAL A 206 -4.67 -13.12 4.11
N PRO A 207 -5.40 -14.26 4.05
CA PRO A 207 -4.75 -15.56 3.98
C PRO A 207 -3.74 -15.50 2.84
N PRO A 208 -2.44 -15.66 3.13
CA PRO A 208 -1.47 -15.57 2.08
C PRO A 208 -1.78 -16.71 1.10
N LEU A 209 -2.03 -16.37 -0.15
CA LEU A 209 -1.62 -17.24 -1.25
C LEU A 209 -0.08 -17.28 -1.19
N ASN A 210 0.43 -18.06 -0.24
CA ASN A 210 1.84 -18.38 0.04
C ASN A 210 2.84 -17.21 0.10
N SER A 211 2.94 -16.55 1.27
CA SER A 211 4.19 -15.97 1.81
C SER A 211 3.97 -15.42 3.22
N GLN A 212 4.88 -15.76 4.14
CA GLN A 212 4.94 -15.26 5.52
C GLN A 212 5.19 -13.74 5.54
N ILE A 213 4.29 -12.99 6.17
CA ILE A 213 4.47 -11.56 6.48
C ILE A 213 4.83 -11.45 7.96
N VAL A 214 6.01 -10.90 8.25
CA VAL A 214 6.47 -10.62 9.62
C VAL A 214 5.73 -9.39 10.15
N GLY A 215 5.02 -9.55 11.27
CA GLY A 215 4.34 -8.45 11.97
C GLY A 215 5.33 -7.43 12.52
N SER A 216 5.07 -6.15 12.28
CA SER A 216 5.88 -5.05 12.81
C SER A 216 5.58 -4.83 14.30
N LYS A 217 6.55 -5.12 15.17
CA LYS A 217 6.70 -4.37 16.42
C LYS A 217 7.34 -3.03 16.07
N SER A 218 6.74 -1.95 16.57
CA SER A 218 7.26 -0.58 16.53
C SER A 218 8.77 -0.56 16.83
N GLN A 219 9.58 -0.30 15.79
CA GLN A 219 10.96 0.13 15.97
C GLN A 219 10.97 1.65 15.87
N ARG A 220 11.32 2.30 16.98
CA ARG A 220 11.62 3.73 17.01
C ARG A 220 12.81 3.96 16.08
N PHE A 221 12.57 4.67 14.98
CA PHE A 221 13.65 5.19 14.14
C PHE A 221 14.30 6.36 14.86
N VAL A 222 15.55 6.19 15.29
CA VAL A 222 16.41 7.30 15.70
C VAL A 222 16.91 7.96 14.42
N THR A 223 16.44 9.17 14.14
CA THR A 223 17.05 10.04 13.12
C THR A 223 18.29 10.68 13.73
N SER A 224 19.49 10.22 13.39
CA SER A 224 20.70 11.00 13.67
C SER A 224 20.76 12.16 12.68
N GLY A 225 20.64 13.38 13.19
CA GLY A 225 20.92 14.59 12.42
C GLY A 225 22.42 14.72 12.21
N CYS A 226 22.85 14.77 10.94
CA CYS A 226 24.19 15.24 10.59
C CYS A 226 24.08 16.64 9.99
N THR A 227 24.64 17.59 10.72
CA THR A 227 24.93 18.97 10.30
C THR A 227 25.89 18.98 9.11
N HIS A 228 25.65 19.91 8.18
CA HIS A 228 26.46 20.13 6.97
C HIS A 228 27.89 20.59 7.30
N ALA A 229 28.85 20.14 6.50
CA ALA A 229 30.09 20.88 6.20
C ALA A 229 30.29 20.87 4.67
N PRO A 230 30.62 22.02 4.03
CA PRO A 230 30.66 22.14 2.57
C PRO A 230 32.06 21.83 2.03
N GLY A 231 32.12 21.23 0.84
CA GLY A 231 33.26 21.39 -0.06
C GLY A 231 33.83 20.11 -0.64
N ALA A 232 33.41 19.78 -1.86
CA ALA A 232 34.31 19.32 -2.92
C ALA A 232 33.60 19.57 -4.26
N ARG A 233 34.18 20.47 -5.05
CA ARG A 233 33.78 20.75 -6.44
C ARG A 233 34.26 19.60 -7.32
N PHE A 234 33.50 19.36 -8.39
CA PHE A 234 33.84 18.50 -9.53
C PHE A 234 35.16 18.90 -10.18
#